data_AF-A0A8R1XP60-F1
#
_entry.id   AF-A0A8R1XP60-F1
#
_cell.length_a   1.000
_cell.length_b   1.000
_cell.length_c   1.000
_cell.angle_alpha   90.00
_cell.angle_beta   90.00
_cell.angle_gamma   90.00
#
_symmetry.space_group_name_H-M   'P 1'
#
loop_
_entity.id
_entity.type
_entity.pdbx_description
1 polymer ?
#
loop_
_entity_poly.entity_id
_entity_poly.type
_entity_poly.pdbx_seq_one_letter_code
_entity_poly.pdbx_strand_id
1 'polypeptide(L)'
;MNIIIPEIFQNCSYEFRPKDIKYAQCNISMDADPCELLKGLHKAKDFRTCVFAVIPLILATFAILINITYAILIMELWRRRKLGSSTYYCFLLSRTISSIIALLLLYFVLIAWKLEIFRYLSAAAFILIGSLSFLTLAGTYVAMTILFYLAIMHPLKYLYIVTVTRCILVISILWLLSIAFSLFVGLFGATLFYPETAPIYCSFDHCQLPTAIFIVCLLSVFFIAVIAFYLMMLYFIHNRNRAGLLENDIAARNNVRTMNKLSCNMITFIIGSLPIIIVGIIATINLKKLAVLGLGDKSPCKTFQHGRLFLQVEILAFIAVIVWMLAMIIDPIINFFGDPKFKNVSWRICQKQIPFTDFQNPVVTTAFAMRKDEYGQINKFSVL
;
A
#
# COMPACT_ATOMS: atom_id res chain seq x y z
N MET A 1 9.44 5.79 47.75
CA MET A 1 8.23 4.97 47.91
C MET A 1 8.67 3.53 48.01
N ASN A 2 8.48 2.87 49.15
CA ASN A 2 8.68 1.42 49.24
C ASN A 2 7.59 0.76 48.39
N ILE A 3 7.99 0.11 47.30
CA ILE A 3 7.08 -0.61 46.42
C ILE A 3 6.71 -1.90 47.14
N ILE A 4 5.47 -1.98 47.65
CA ILE A 4 4.93 -3.21 48.22
C ILE A 4 4.56 -4.12 47.06
N ILE A 5 5.30 -5.22 46.90
CA ILE A 5 5.05 -6.22 45.86
C ILE A 5 3.90 -7.12 46.33
N PRO A 6 2.79 -7.23 45.58
CA PRO A 6 1.69 -8.13 45.91
C PRO A 6 2.15 -9.58 46.00
N GLU A 7 1.53 -10.37 46.86
CA GLU A 7 1.90 -11.77 47.13
C GLU A 7 2.01 -12.62 45.86
N ILE A 8 1.07 -12.42 44.93
CA ILE A 8 1.02 -13.11 43.63
C ILE A 8 2.24 -12.87 42.73
N PHE A 9 2.99 -11.79 42.96
CA PHE A 9 4.18 -11.41 42.18
C PHE A 9 5.47 -11.52 42.98
N GLN A 10 5.46 -12.05 44.21
CA GLN A 10 6.67 -12.19 45.02
C GLN A 10 7.75 -13.00 44.31
N ASN A 11 7.36 -14.05 43.58
CA ASN A 11 8.28 -14.91 42.82
C ASN A 11 8.82 -14.28 41.52
N CYS A 12 8.33 -13.09 41.12
CA CYS A 12 8.82 -12.33 39.96
C CYS A 12 8.93 -10.84 40.26
N SER A 13 9.48 -10.53 41.44
CA SER A 13 9.79 -9.16 41.87
C SER A 13 10.63 -8.37 40.86
N TYR A 14 11.49 -9.04 40.08
CA TYR A 14 12.32 -8.44 39.04
C TYR A 14 11.56 -8.05 37.77
N GLU A 15 10.42 -8.68 37.47
CA GLU A 15 9.56 -8.31 36.34
C GLU A 15 8.55 -7.24 36.75
N PHE A 16 8.14 -7.18 38.03
CA PHE A 16 7.09 -6.29 38.51
C PHE A 16 7.39 -4.78 38.30
N ARG A 17 6.49 -4.07 37.62
CA ARG A 17 6.52 -2.61 37.50
C ARG A 17 5.41 -2.00 38.38
N PRO A 18 5.59 -0.79 38.96
CA PRO A 18 4.56 -0.16 39.82
C PRO A 18 3.15 -0.06 39.21
N LYS A 19 3.06 0.01 37.88
CA LYS A 19 1.79 0.08 37.13
C LYS A 19 1.03 -1.25 37.08
N ASP A 20 1.65 -2.34 37.51
CA ASP A 20 1.09 -3.70 37.47
C ASP A 20 0.26 -4.06 38.70
N ILE A 21 0.19 -3.18 39.70
CA ILE A 21 -0.62 -3.38 40.92
C ILE A 21 -2.09 -3.71 40.61
N LYS A 22 -2.64 -3.18 39.51
CA LYS A 22 -3.99 -3.47 39.04
C LYS A 22 -4.23 -4.92 38.61
N TYR A 23 -3.17 -5.70 38.40
CA TYR A 23 -3.26 -7.11 38.04
C TYR A 23 -3.27 -8.02 39.28
N ALA A 24 -2.97 -7.49 40.46
CA ALA A 24 -2.94 -8.26 41.70
C ALA A 24 -4.32 -8.79 42.13
N GLN A 25 -5.40 -8.14 41.68
CA GLN A 25 -6.79 -8.50 41.98
C GLN A 25 -7.39 -9.48 40.96
N CYS A 26 -6.59 -9.98 40.01
CA CYS A 26 -7.09 -10.84 38.95
C CYS A 26 -7.11 -12.30 39.37
N ASN A 27 -8.25 -12.97 39.19
CA ASN A 27 -8.34 -14.42 39.39
C ASN A 27 -7.55 -15.13 38.27
N ILE A 28 -6.43 -15.75 38.63
CA ILE A 28 -5.60 -16.53 37.71
C ILE A 28 -6.03 -18.01 37.82
N SER A 29 -6.09 -18.73 36.70
CA SER A 29 -6.30 -20.18 36.71
C SER A 29 -5.16 -20.86 37.46
N MET A 30 -5.46 -21.90 38.24
CA MET A 30 -4.46 -22.60 39.07
C MET A 30 -3.22 -23.10 38.29
N ASP A 31 -3.36 -23.35 36.98
CA ASP A 31 -2.28 -23.85 36.12
C ASP A 31 -1.43 -22.74 35.46
N ALA A 32 -1.75 -21.46 35.64
CA ALA A 32 -1.05 -20.37 34.97
C ALA A 32 -0.05 -19.69 35.90
N ASP A 33 1.21 -19.64 35.48
CA ASP A 33 2.27 -18.92 36.20
C ASP A 33 2.07 -17.39 36.07
N PRO A 34 1.82 -16.67 37.18
CA PRO A 34 1.65 -15.21 37.17
C PRO A 34 2.85 -14.48 36.56
N CYS A 35 4.05 -15.04 36.72
CA CYS A 35 5.29 -14.44 36.26
C CYS A 35 5.43 -14.53 34.74
N GLU A 36 5.11 -15.68 34.14
CA GLU A 36 5.04 -15.82 32.69
C GLU A 36 3.94 -14.94 32.06
N LEU A 37 2.78 -14.80 32.72
CA LEU A 37 1.73 -13.87 32.28
C LEU A 37 2.20 -12.41 32.30
N LEU A 38 2.87 -12.00 33.37
CA LEU A 38 3.38 -10.63 33.53
C LEU A 38 4.46 -10.31 32.50
N LYS A 39 5.40 -11.23 32.31
CA LYS A 39 6.45 -11.15 31.30
C LYS A 39 5.88 -11.09 29.88
N GLY A 40 4.88 -11.91 29.58
CA GLY A 40 4.17 -11.89 28.30
C GLY A 40 3.46 -10.56 28.05
N LEU A 41 2.82 -10.00 29.07
CA LEU A 41 2.17 -8.70 29.00
C LEU A 41 3.16 -7.56 28.79
N HIS A 42 4.28 -7.55 29.49
CA HIS A 42 5.32 -6.53 29.31
C HIS A 42 5.93 -6.59 27.92
N LYS A 43 6.25 -7.79 27.43
CA LYS A 43 6.68 -7.98 26.04
C LYS A 43 5.66 -7.43 25.04
N ALA A 44 4.36 -7.66 25.24
CA ALA A 44 3.32 -7.10 24.38
C ALA A 44 3.29 -5.56 24.43
N LYS A 45 3.32 -4.96 25.63
CA LYS A 45 3.32 -3.50 25.79
C LYS A 45 4.57 -2.84 25.21
N ASP A 46 5.73 -3.43 25.44
CA ASP A 46 7.02 -2.92 24.96
C ASP A 46 7.09 -3.07 23.42
N PHE A 47 6.65 -4.21 22.86
CA PHE A 47 6.54 -4.40 21.41
C PHE A 47 5.60 -3.36 20.77
N ARG A 48 4.41 -3.17 21.34
CA ARG A 48 3.43 -2.18 20.85
C ARG A 48 4.02 -0.76 20.83
N THR A 49 4.66 -0.35 21.91
CA THR A 49 5.11 1.04 22.10
C THR A 49 6.40 1.34 21.32
N CYS A 50 7.38 0.44 21.36
CA CYS A 50 8.69 0.67 20.75
C CYS A 50 8.75 0.20 19.30
N VAL A 51 8.15 -0.94 18.98
CA VAL A 51 8.31 -1.57 17.65
C VAL A 51 7.13 -1.21 16.75
N PHE A 52 5.91 -1.52 17.17
CA PHE A 52 4.71 -1.37 16.35
C PHE A 52 4.31 0.09 16.10
N ALA A 53 4.62 1.01 17.02
CA ALA A 53 4.32 2.43 16.82
C ALA A 53 5.48 3.17 16.12
N VAL A 54 6.71 3.10 16.65
CA VAL A 54 7.81 3.97 16.20
C VAL A 54 8.26 3.62 14.78
N ILE A 55 8.50 2.34 14.49
CA ILE A 55 9.03 1.93 13.18
C ILE A 55 8.03 2.24 12.05
N PRO A 56 6.73 1.89 12.16
CA PRO A 56 5.75 2.28 11.15
C PRO A 56 5.55 3.77 11.00
N LEU A 57 5.65 4.57 12.08
CA LEU A 57 5.58 6.02 11.97
C LEU A 57 6.74 6.59 11.14
N ILE A 58 7.98 6.15 11.39
CA ILE A 58 9.16 6.58 10.63
C ILE A 58 9.00 6.18 9.15
N LEU A 59 8.64 4.92 8.88
CA LEU A 59 8.44 4.44 7.51
C LEU A 59 7.30 5.16 6.80
N ALA A 60 6.19 5.44 7.49
CA ALA A 60 5.08 6.21 6.94
C ALA A 60 5.51 7.63 6.58
N THR A 61 6.33 8.31 7.39
CA THR A 61 6.88 9.63 7.05
C THR A 61 7.68 9.59 5.74
N PHE A 62 8.60 8.63 5.59
CA PHE A 62 9.35 8.47 4.34
C PHE A 62 8.43 8.14 3.16
N ALA A 63 7.47 7.23 3.34
CA ALA A 63 6.53 6.84 2.30
C ALA A 63 5.67 8.02 1.84
N ILE A 64 5.19 8.86 2.77
CA ILE A 64 4.41 10.07 2.46
C ILE A 64 5.25 11.05 1.65
N LEU A 65 6.49 11.33 2.08
CA LEU A 65 7.38 12.26 1.38
C LEU A 65 7.67 11.79 -0.06
N ILE A 66 7.96 10.50 -0.24
CA ILE A 66 8.23 9.92 -1.56
C ILE A 66 6.98 10.00 -2.45
N ASN A 67 5.80 9.63 -1.93
CA ASN A 67 4.57 9.65 -2.71
C ASN A 67 4.12 11.08 -3.05
N ILE A 68 4.26 12.04 -2.14
CA ILE A 68 3.99 13.47 -2.43
C ILE A 68 4.92 13.99 -3.52
N THR A 69 6.23 13.73 -3.38
CA THR A 69 7.24 14.13 -4.39
C THR A 69 6.90 13.54 -5.75
N TYR A 70 6.53 12.25 -5.78
CA TYR A 70 6.14 11.56 -7.00
C TYR A 70 4.85 12.13 -7.61
N ALA A 71 3.83 12.41 -6.81
CA ALA A 71 2.59 13.06 -7.27
C ALA A 71 2.86 14.44 -7.90
N ILE A 72 3.69 15.26 -7.26
CA ILE A 72 4.10 16.57 -7.79
C ILE A 72 4.79 16.42 -9.14
N LEU A 73 5.70 15.45 -9.28
CA LEU A 73 6.39 15.18 -10.54
C LEU A 73 5.43 14.74 -11.66
N ILE A 74 4.46 13.86 -11.36
CA ILE A 74 3.43 13.48 -12.34
C ILE A 74 2.62 14.71 -12.76
N MET A 75 2.14 15.50 -11.79
CA MET A 75 1.32 16.69 -12.07
C MET A 75 2.09 17.71 -12.91
N GLU A 76 3.37 17.95 -12.63
CA GLU A 76 4.19 18.89 -13.39
C GLU A 76 4.47 18.39 -14.81
N LEU A 77 4.73 17.10 -14.98
CA LEU A 77 4.88 16.49 -16.30
C LEU A 77 3.59 16.54 -17.12
N TRP A 78 2.45 16.32 -16.47
CA TRP A 78 1.13 16.42 -17.09
C TRP A 78 0.87 17.85 -17.54
N ARG A 79 1.07 18.84 -16.66
CA ARG A 79 0.87 20.26 -16.97
C ARG A 79 1.69 20.70 -18.18
N ARG A 80 2.92 20.21 -18.31
CA ARG A 80 3.81 20.50 -19.44
C ARG A 80 3.47 19.73 -20.72
N ARG A 81 2.40 18.93 -20.74
CA ARG A 81 1.99 18.05 -21.86
C ARG A 81 3.12 17.14 -22.38
N LYS A 82 4.07 16.76 -21.52
CA LYS A 82 5.21 15.91 -21.89
C LYS A 82 4.91 14.42 -21.77
N LEU A 83 3.74 14.09 -21.25
CA LEU A 83 3.27 12.72 -21.06
C LEU A 83 2.66 12.20 -22.36
N GLY A 84 3.15 11.05 -22.83
CA GLY A 84 2.74 10.48 -24.12
C GLY A 84 1.40 9.73 -24.06
N SER A 85 0.99 9.29 -22.86
CA SER A 85 -0.27 8.58 -22.63
C SER A 85 -0.92 9.13 -21.38
N SER A 86 -1.61 10.27 -21.50
CA SER A 86 -2.27 10.94 -20.36
C SER A 86 -3.19 9.99 -19.58
N THR A 87 -3.83 9.04 -20.27
CA THR A 87 -4.74 8.04 -19.68
C THR A 87 -4.05 7.12 -18.69
N TYR A 88 -2.85 6.61 -19.01
CA TYR A 88 -2.05 5.80 -18.09
C TYR A 88 -1.67 6.58 -16.83
N TYR A 89 -1.23 7.84 -16.98
CA TYR A 89 -0.84 8.67 -15.83
C TYR A 89 -2.03 9.08 -14.96
N CYS A 90 -3.28 9.09 -15.47
CA CYS A 90 -4.48 9.23 -14.63
C CYS A 90 -4.55 8.14 -13.56
N PHE A 91 -4.39 6.87 -13.96
CA PHE A 91 -4.44 5.72 -13.05
C PHE A 91 -3.28 5.75 -12.07
N LEU A 92 -2.09 6.12 -12.54
CA LEU A 92 -0.89 6.24 -11.71
C LEU A 92 -1.03 7.34 -10.65
N LEU A 93 -1.59 8.49 -11.02
CA LEU A 93 -1.89 9.58 -10.10
C LEU A 93 -2.96 9.16 -9.08
N SER A 94 -4.05 8.54 -9.52
CA SER A 94 -5.09 7.99 -8.64
C SER A 94 -4.50 7.03 -7.61
N ARG A 95 -3.61 6.12 -8.03
CA ARG A 95 -2.93 5.19 -7.13
C ARG A 95 -2.06 5.91 -6.12
N THR A 96 -1.28 6.89 -6.56
CA THR A 96 -0.42 7.70 -5.68
C THR A 96 -1.25 8.48 -4.65
N ILE A 97 -2.38 9.07 -5.07
CA ILE A 97 -3.31 9.76 -4.16
C ILE A 97 -3.90 8.77 -3.15
N SER A 98 -4.30 7.57 -3.59
CA SER A 98 -4.80 6.52 -2.70
C SER A 98 -3.76 6.13 -1.65
N SER A 99 -2.49 5.96 -2.04
CA SER A 99 -1.39 5.68 -1.12
C SER A 99 -1.16 6.83 -0.13
N ILE A 100 -1.17 8.09 -0.58
CA ILE A 100 -1.03 9.26 0.32
C ILE A 100 -2.16 9.28 1.36
N ILE A 101 -3.42 9.13 0.93
CA ILE A 101 -4.58 9.14 1.82
C ILE A 101 -4.49 7.97 2.81
N ALA A 102 -4.15 6.77 2.35
CA ALA A 102 -4.01 5.59 3.21
C ALA A 102 -2.88 5.77 4.24
N LEU A 103 -1.74 6.33 3.85
CA LEU A 103 -0.62 6.61 4.74
C LEU A 103 -0.94 7.69 5.78
N LEU A 104 -1.63 8.77 5.39
CA LEU A 104 -2.07 9.82 6.31
C LEU A 104 -3.08 9.28 7.32
N LEU A 105 -4.05 8.48 6.88
CA LEU A 105 -5.02 7.84 7.77
C LEU A 105 -4.34 6.82 8.69
N LEU A 106 -3.42 6.00 8.18
CA LEU A 106 -2.62 5.09 9.00
C LEU A 106 -1.82 5.86 10.05
N TYR A 107 -1.17 6.96 9.67
CA TYR A 107 -0.40 7.81 10.57
C TYR A 107 -1.26 8.34 11.73
N PHE A 108 -2.47 8.83 11.43
CA PHE A 108 -3.43 9.26 12.45
C PHE A 108 -3.85 8.08 13.36
N VAL A 109 -4.17 6.92 12.78
CA VAL A 109 -4.55 5.72 13.54
C VAL A 109 -3.42 5.24 14.45
N LEU A 110 -2.15 5.30 14.01
CA LEU A 110 -0.99 4.90 14.83
C LEU A 110 -0.78 5.85 16.03
N ILE A 111 -0.97 7.16 15.83
CA ILE A 111 -0.92 8.14 16.94
C ILE A 111 -2.07 7.89 17.92
N ALA A 112 -3.28 7.74 17.39
CA ALA A 112 -4.47 7.40 18.14
C ALA A 112 -4.30 6.09 18.96
N TRP A 113 -3.66 5.09 18.37
CA TRP A 113 -3.34 3.82 19.03
C TRP A 113 -2.34 4.00 20.17
N LYS A 114 -1.31 4.83 19.99
CA LYS A 114 -0.32 5.16 21.02
C LYS A 114 -0.95 5.86 22.23
N LEU A 115 -2.01 6.63 22.03
CA LEU A 115 -2.73 7.33 23.10
C LEU A 115 -3.72 6.42 23.87
N GLU A 116 -3.82 5.13 23.52
CA GLU A 116 -4.74 4.14 24.11
C GLU A 116 -6.25 4.49 24.00
N ILE A 117 -6.61 5.45 23.13
CA ILE A 117 -7.98 6.02 23.08
C ILE A 117 -8.99 5.07 22.40
N PHE A 118 -8.54 4.17 21.53
CA PHE A 118 -9.45 3.49 20.59
C PHE A 118 -9.50 1.96 20.79
N ARG A 119 -10.72 1.44 20.92
CA ARG A 119 -11.05 -0.01 20.98
C ARG A 119 -11.49 -0.51 19.60
N TYR A 120 -12.76 -0.93 19.44
CA TYR A 120 -13.35 -1.34 18.17
C TYR A 120 -13.06 -0.36 17.02
N LEU A 121 -13.16 0.95 17.27
CA LEU A 121 -13.03 1.96 16.22
C LEU A 121 -11.63 2.01 15.58
N SER A 122 -10.55 1.74 16.33
CA SER A 122 -9.21 1.69 15.73
C SER A 122 -9.01 0.43 14.89
N ALA A 123 -9.52 -0.72 15.35
CA ALA A 123 -9.50 -1.93 14.55
C ALA A 123 -10.32 -1.76 13.26
N ALA A 124 -11.50 -1.16 13.36
CA ALA A 124 -12.35 -0.84 12.21
C ALA A 124 -11.65 0.10 11.24
N ALA A 125 -11.06 1.19 11.74
CA ALA A 125 -10.32 2.13 10.91
C ALA A 125 -9.13 1.47 10.21
N PHE A 126 -8.35 0.66 10.94
CA PHE A 126 -7.19 -0.04 10.39
C PHE A 126 -7.58 -1.02 9.26
N ILE A 127 -8.61 -1.84 9.50
CA ILE A 127 -9.13 -2.79 8.51
C ILE A 127 -9.74 -2.05 7.31
N LEU A 128 -10.47 -0.95 7.55
CA LEU A 128 -11.05 -0.11 6.50
C LEU A 128 -9.96 0.52 5.63
N ILE A 129 -8.92 1.11 6.20
CA ILE A 129 -7.82 1.75 5.46
C ILE A 129 -7.08 0.70 4.61
N GLY A 130 -6.77 -0.46 5.22
CA GLY A 130 -6.10 -1.56 4.52
C GLY A 130 -6.93 -2.12 3.36
N SER A 131 -8.22 -2.37 3.58
CA SER A 131 -9.14 -2.86 2.54
C SER A 131 -9.38 -1.82 1.44
N LEU A 132 -9.51 -0.53 1.80
CA LEU A 132 -9.66 0.55 0.83
C LEU A 132 -8.45 0.64 -0.09
N SER A 133 -7.26 0.68 0.50
CA SER A 133 -6.02 0.72 -0.29
C SER A 133 -5.85 -0.54 -1.14
N PHE A 134 -6.20 -1.72 -0.62
CA PHE A 134 -6.10 -2.96 -1.37
C PHE A 134 -7.05 -2.97 -2.57
N LEU A 135 -8.32 -2.60 -2.36
CA LEU A 135 -9.36 -2.62 -3.40
C LEU A 135 -9.13 -1.54 -4.47
N THR A 136 -8.72 -0.33 -4.10
CA THR A 136 -8.37 0.72 -5.08
C THR A 136 -7.15 0.31 -5.89
N LEU A 137 -6.15 -0.29 -5.26
CA LEU A 137 -4.94 -0.77 -5.92
C LEU A 137 -5.26 -1.93 -6.87
N ALA A 138 -6.00 -2.94 -6.42
CA ALA A 138 -6.44 -4.06 -7.25
C ALA A 138 -7.26 -3.59 -8.46
N GLY A 139 -8.25 -2.70 -8.23
CA GLY A 139 -9.08 -2.14 -9.28
C GLY A 139 -8.28 -1.34 -10.31
N THR A 140 -7.31 -0.53 -9.88
CA THR A 140 -6.45 0.22 -10.80
C THR A 140 -5.52 -0.69 -11.60
N TYR A 141 -5.00 -1.79 -11.04
CA TYR A 141 -4.23 -2.78 -11.81
C TYR A 141 -5.07 -3.48 -12.87
N VAL A 142 -6.30 -3.89 -12.55
CA VAL A 142 -7.21 -4.48 -13.52
C VAL A 142 -7.52 -3.48 -14.63
N ALA A 143 -7.86 -2.23 -14.29
CA ALA A 143 -8.13 -1.19 -15.27
C ALA A 143 -6.93 -0.87 -16.16
N MET A 144 -5.72 -0.76 -15.59
CA MET A 144 -4.48 -0.56 -16.37
C MET A 144 -4.18 -1.77 -17.27
N THR A 145 -4.42 -2.99 -16.80
CA THR A 145 -4.24 -4.22 -17.60
C THR A 145 -5.18 -4.22 -18.80
N ILE A 146 -6.45 -3.86 -18.61
CA ILE A 146 -7.44 -3.71 -19.69
C ILE A 146 -7.04 -2.59 -20.64
N LEU A 147 -6.57 -1.45 -20.12
CA LEU A 147 -6.08 -0.32 -20.91
C LEU A 147 -4.94 -0.74 -21.84
N PHE A 148 -3.95 -1.47 -21.32
CA PHE A 148 -2.84 -1.99 -22.14
C PHE A 148 -3.28 -3.07 -23.11
N TYR A 149 -4.20 -3.94 -22.71
CA TYR A 149 -4.80 -4.93 -23.61
C TYR A 149 -5.47 -4.25 -24.81
N LEU A 150 -6.29 -3.22 -24.58
CA LEU A 150 -6.91 -2.45 -25.68
C LEU A 150 -5.85 -1.75 -26.53
N ALA A 151 -4.85 -1.13 -25.90
CA ALA A 151 -3.79 -0.41 -26.61
C ALA A 151 -2.94 -1.31 -27.52
N ILE A 152 -2.70 -2.56 -27.12
CA ILE A 152 -1.87 -3.51 -27.86
C ILE A 152 -2.72 -4.31 -28.84
N MET A 153 -3.81 -4.95 -28.41
CA MET A 153 -4.58 -5.87 -29.23
C MET A 153 -5.56 -5.16 -30.17
N HIS A 154 -6.04 -3.97 -29.80
CA HIS A 154 -7.06 -3.25 -30.57
C HIS A 154 -6.76 -1.73 -30.64
N PRO A 155 -5.66 -1.30 -31.29
CA PRO A 155 -5.23 0.10 -31.29
C PRO A 155 -6.27 1.08 -31.85
N LEU A 156 -7.05 0.68 -32.87
CA LEU A 156 -8.14 1.51 -33.40
C LEU A 156 -9.28 1.71 -32.39
N LYS A 157 -9.67 0.65 -31.67
CA LYS A 157 -10.66 0.76 -30.60
C LYS A 157 -10.13 1.61 -29.45
N TYR A 158 -8.85 1.46 -29.10
CA TYR A 158 -8.20 2.28 -28.07
C TYR A 158 -8.31 3.77 -28.39
N LEU A 159 -7.97 4.18 -29.63
CA LEU A 159 -8.00 5.58 -30.05
C LEU A 159 -9.40 6.22 -29.95
N TYR A 160 -10.45 5.46 -30.28
CA TYR A 160 -11.83 5.95 -30.30
C TYR A 160 -12.53 5.86 -28.92
N ILE A 161 -12.24 4.82 -28.15
CA ILE A 161 -12.96 4.55 -26.89
C ILE A 161 -12.28 5.23 -25.70
N VAL A 162 -10.95 5.23 -25.65
CA VAL A 162 -10.20 5.58 -24.44
C VAL A 162 -9.89 7.07 -24.42
N THR A 163 -10.67 7.82 -23.66
CA THR A 163 -10.42 9.24 -23.38
C THR A 163 -10.04 9.46 -21.92
N VAL A 164 -9.33 10.56 -21.63
CA VAL A 164 -8.96 10.93 -20.25
C VAL A 164 -10.20 11.07 -19.35
N THR A 165 -11.26 11.69 -19.86
CA THR A 165 -12.53 11.85 -19.15
C THR A 165 -13.16 10.51 -18.78
N ARG A 166 -13.18 9.55 -19.71
CA ARG A 166 -13.67 8.19 -19.44
C ARG A 166 -12.78 7.46 -18.43
N CYS A 167 -11.46 7.65 -18.47
CA CYS A 167 -10.56 7.08 -17.47
C CYS A 167 -10.83 7.65 -16.06
N ILE A 168 -11.07 8.97 -15.95
CA ILE A 168 -11.44 9.60 -14.68
C ILE A 168 -12.77 9.04 -14.16
N LEU A 169 -13.77 8.87 -15.02
CA LEU A 169 -15.05 8.26 -14.66
C LEU A 169 -14.85 6.83 -14.12
N VAL A 170 -14.06 6.00 -14.81
CA VAL A 170 -13.73 4.64 -14.36
C VAL A 170 -13.04 4.67 -12.99
N ILE A 171 -12.08 5.58 -12.80
CA ILE A 171 -11.40 5.77 -11.51
C ILE A 171 -12.43 6.12 -10.43
N SER A 172 -13.31 7.10 -10.66
CA SER A 172 -14.35 7.49 -9.70
C SER A 172 -15.25 6.32 -9.31
N ILE A 173 -15.67 5.49 -10.27
CA ILE A 173 -16.48 4.28 -9.99
C ILE A 173 -15.68 3.29 -9.12
N LEU A 174 -14.41 3.03 -9.47
CA LEU A 174 -13.55 2.13 -8.70
C LEU A 174 -13.38 2.61 -7.25
N TRP A 175 -13.21 3.92 -7.04
CA TRP A 175 -13.13 4.51 -5.70
C TRP A 175 -14.43 4.34 -4.92
N LEU A 176 -15.58 4.65 -5.52
CA LEU A 176 -16.88 4.52 -4.87
C LEU A 176 -17.16 3.06 -4.45
N LEU A 177 -16.92 2.11 -5.35
CA LEU A 177 -17.06 0.68 -5.05
C LEU A 177 -16.09 0.27 -3.93
N SER A 178 -14.82 0.71 -4.02
CA SER A 178 -13.81 0.39 -2.99
C SER A 178 -14.21 0.94 -1.63
N ILE A 179 -14.72 2.17 -1.54
CA ILE A 179 -15.20 2.77 -0.29
C ILE A 179 -16.37 1.96 0.29
N ALA A 180 -17.37 1.63 -0.54
CA ALA A 180 -18.52 0.85 -0.10
C ALA A 180 -18.12 -0.53 0.46
N PHE A 181 -17.28 -1.27 -0.27
CA PHE A 181 -16.77 -2.57 0.18
C PHE A 181 -15.87 -2.45 1.41
N SER A 182 -15.05 -1.40 1.52
CA SER A 182 -14.14 -1.21 2.65
C SER A 182 -14.87 -0.80 3.93
N LEU A 183 -15.97 -0.06 3.81
CA LEU A 183 -16.85 0.21 4.94
C LEU A 183 -17.47 -1.09 5.48
N PHE A 184 -17.97 -1.95 4.58
CA PHE A 184 -18.46 -3.27 4.95
C PHE A 184 -17.36 -4.10 5.62
N VAL A 185 -16.21 -4.28 4.97
CA VAL A 185 -15.09 -5.08 5.49
C VAL A 185 -14.54 -4.50 6.80
N GLY A 186 -14.43 -3.18 6.93
CA GLY A 186 -13.94 -2.51 8.13
C GLY A 186 -14.84 -2.67 9.34
N LEU A 187 -16.15 -2.42 9.17
CA LEU A 187 -17.12 -2.53 10.26
C LEU A 187 -17.31 -3.99 10.68
N PHE A 188 -17.64 -4.87 9.73
CA PHE A 188 -17.84 -6.28 10.05
C PHE A 188 -16.55 -6.97 10.47
N GLY A 189 -15.41 -6.62 9.88
CA GLY A 189 -14.10 -7.14 10.25
C GLY A 189 -13.69 -6.77 11.68
N ALA A 190 -14.04 -5.58 12.17
CA ALA A 190 -13.78 -5.21 13.56
C ALA A 190 -14.67 -5.97 14.55
N THR A 191 -15.93 -6.24 14.18
CA THR A 191 -16.85 -7.07 14.97
C THR A 191 -16.31 -8.48 15.19
N LEU A 192 -15.50 -9.00 14.25
CA LEU A 192 -14.83 -10.29 14.40
C LEU A 192 -13.86 -10.34 15.59
N PHE A 193 -13.29 -9.22 16.00
CA PHE A 193 -12.32 -9.18 17.11
C PHE A 193 -12.92 -8.58 18.39
N TYR A 194 -13.99 -7.80 18.26
CA TYR A 194 -14.59 -7.02 19.34
C TYR A 194 -16.13 -7.12 19.35
N PRO A 195 -16.71 -8.33 19.47
CA PRO A 195 -18.16 -8.55 19.34
C PRO A 195 -19.01 -7.79 20.35
N GLU A 196 -18.52 -7.53 21.58
CA GLU A 196 -19.30 -6.83 22.60
C GLU A 196 -19.28 -5.31 22.51
N THR A 197 -18.19 -4.74 22.01
CA THR A 197 -18.11 -3.29 21.77
C THR A 197 -18.55 -2.90 20.36
N ALA A 198 -18.91 -3.89 19.54
CA ALA A 198 -19.45 -3.65 18.22
C ALA A 198 -20.88 -3.11 18.32
N PRO A 199 -21.30 -2.21 17.42
CA PRO A 199 -22.68 -1.75 17.37
C PRO A 199 -23.67 -2.85 16.99
N ILE A 200 -23.18 -3.99 16.47
CA ILE A 200 -23.98 -5.10 15.97
C ILE A 200 -23.51 -6.38 16.68
N TYR A 201 -24.36 -6.95 17.52
CA TYR A 201 -24.09 -8.25 18.14
C TYR A 201 -24.11 -9.36 17.08
N CYS A 202 -23.08 -10.18 17.08
CA CYS A 202 -22.82 -11.17 16.05
C CYS A 202 -22.32 -12.45 16.75
N SER A 203 -23.18 -13.48 16.81
CA SER A 203 -22.80 -14.75 17.43
C SER A 203 -21.73 -15.48 16.59
N PHE A 204 -20.87 -16.25 17.27
CA PHE A 204 -19.72 -16.88 16.64
C PHE A 204 -20.10 -17.79 15.46
N ASP A 205 -21.04 -18.71 15.68
CA ASP A 205 -21.41 -19.74 14.71
C ASP A 205 -22.28 -19.22 13.57
N HIS A 206 -23.18 -18.26 13.82
CA HIS A 206 -24.13 -17.80 12.80
C HIS A 206 -23.68 -16.59 12.00
N CYS A 207 -22.80 -15.75 12.56
CA CYS A 207 -22.47 -14.46 11.96
C CYS A 207 -20.96 -14.24 11.86
N GLN A 208 -20.21 -14.48 12.93
CA GLN A 208 -18.80 -14.10 12.99
C GLN A 208 -17.92 -14.95 12.06
N LEU A 209 -17.99 -16.28 12.19
CA LEU A 209 -17.21 -17.19 11.35
C LEU A 209 -17.62 -17.13 9.86
N PRO A 210 -18.91 -17.16 9.49
CA PRO A 210 -19.32 -16.99 8.09
C PRO A 210 -18.83 -15.67 7.48
N THR A 211 -18.92 -14.57 8.23
CA THR A 211 -18.45 -13.25 7.78
C THR A 211 -16.93 -13.21 7.60
N ALA A 212 -16.16 -13.82 8.51
CA ALA A 212 -14.71 -13.92 8.39
C ALA A 212 -14.29 -14.70 7.14
N ILE A 213 -14.92 -15.85 6.90
CA ILE A 213 -14.70 -16.66 5.70
C ILE A 213 -15.06 -15.85 4.45
N PHE A 214 -16.21 -15.19 4.45
CA PHE A 214 -16.66 -14.36 3.32
C PHE A 214 -15.66 -13.25 2.98
N ILE A 215 -15.17 -12.50 3.98
CA ILE A 215 -14.19 -11.42 3.79
C ILE A 215 -12.88 -11.97 3.20
N VAL A 216 -12.34 -13.05 3.76
CA VAL A 216 -11.09 -13.65 3.27
C VAL A 216 -11.25 -14.19 1.85
N CYS A 217 -12.36 -14.87 1.55
CA CYS A 217 -12.68 -15.33 0.21
C CYS A 217 -12.78 -14.16 -0.78
N LEU A 218 -13.51 -13.11 -0.42
CA LEU A 218 -13.69 -11.92 -1.26
C LEU A 218 -12.34 -11.27 -1.61
N LEU A 219 -11.48 -11.02 -0.61
CA LEU A 219 -10.15 -10.44 -0.83
C LEU A 219 -9.25 -11.36 -1.68
N SER A 220 -9.34 -12.67 -1.46
CA SER A 220 -8.60 -13.68 -2.23
C SER A 220 -9.05 -13.73 -3.69
N VAL A 221 -10.36 -13.65 -3.96
CA VAL A 221 -10.89 -13.60 -5.33
C VAL A 221 -10.38 -12.36 -6.05
N PHE A 222 -10.42 -11.18 -5.42
CA PHE A 222 -9.87 -9.97 -6.03
C PHE A 222 -8.37 -10.11 -6.33
N PHE A 223 -7.59 -10.63 -5.38
CA PHE A 223 -6.15 -10.84 -5.55
C PHE A 223 -5.84 -11.78 -6.72
N ILE A 224 -6.50 -12.94 -6.76
CA ILE A 224 -6.34 -13.93 -7.84
C ILE A 224 -6.79 -13.35 -9.17
N ALA A 225 -7.90 -12.59 -9.20
CA ALA A 225 -8.38 -11.94 -10.41
C ALA A 225 -7.32 -10.99 -11.00
N VAL A 226 -6.69 -10.13 -10.20
CA VAL A 226 -5.64 -9.23 -10.71
C VAL A 226 -4.50 -10.02 -11.37
N ILE A 227 -4.03 -11.08 -10.70
CA ILE A 227 -2.97 -11.96 -11.22
C ILE A 227 -3.42 -12.63 -12.52
N ALA A 228 -4.63 -13.20 -12.55
CA ALA A 228 -5.16 -13.89 -13.72
C ALA A 228 -5.32 -12.96 -14.93
N PHE A 229 -5.88 -11.75 -14.74
CA PHE A 229 -5.99 -10.75 -15.80
C PHE A 229 -4.62 -10.35 -16.35
N TYR A 230 -3.64 -10.17 -15.46
CA TYR A 230 -2.28 -9.81 -15.84
C TYR A 230 -1.56 -10.92 -16.63
N LEU A 231 -1.65 -12.17 -16.16
CA LEU A 231 -1.08 -13.35 -16.83
C LEU A 231 -1.73 -13.61 -18.19
N MET A 232 -3.06 -13.47 -18.28
CA MET A 232 -3.80 -13.58 -19.54
C MET A 232 -3.29 -12.55 -20.56
N MET A 233 -3.07 -11.31 -20.12
CA MET A 233 -2.58 -10.25 -20.99
C MET A 233 -1.11 -10.46 -21.42
N LEU A 234 -0.25 -10.94 -20.51
CA LEU A 234 1.11 -11.41 -20.85
C LEU A 234 1.09 -12.53 -21.89
N TYR A 235 0.19 -13.51 -21.74
CA TYR A 235 0.03 -14.60 -22.69
C TYR A 235 -0.33 -14.09 -24.10
N PHE A 236 -1.29 -13.16 -24.20
CA PHE A 236 -1.65 -12.56 -25.48
C PHE A 236 -0.48 -11.83 -26.15
N ILE A 237 0.32 -11.10 -25.38
CA ILE A 237 1.49 -10.38 -25.90
C ILE A 237 2.58 -11.33 -26.34
N HIS A 238 2.85 -12.39 -25.57
CA HIS A 238 3.79 -13.42 -25.96
C HIS A 238 3.38 -14.07 -27.29
N ASN A 239 2.10 -14.38 -27.46
CA ASN A 239 1.58 -14.95 -28.70
C ASN A 239 1.72 -13.98 -29.89
N ARG A 240 1.47 -12.67 -29.69
CA ARG A 240 1.67 -11.65 -30.73
C ARG A 240 3.15 -11.44 -31.08
N ASN A 241 4.03 -11.51 -30.09
CA ASN A 241 5.48 -11.44 -30.31
C ASN A 241 5.97 -12.64 -31.14
N ARG A 242 5.46 -13.85 -30.82
CA ARG A 242 5.75 -15.06 -31.60
C ARG A 242 5.29 -14.97 -33.05
N ALA A 243 4.19 -14.25 -33.31
CA ALA A 243 3.70 -13.99 -34.67
C ALA A 243 4.48 -12.89 -35.42
N GLY A 244 5.53 -12.27 -34.84
CA GLY A 244 6.31 -11.20 -35.46
C GLY A 244 5.58 -9.85 -35.58
N LEU A 245 4.30 -9.77 -35.19
CA LEU A 245 3.44 -8.58 -35.33
C LEU A 245 3.83 -7.43 -34.38
N LEU A 246 4.72 -7.66 -33.43
CA LEU A 246 5.20 -6.64 -32.50
C LEU A 246 6.40 -5.87 -33.06
N GLU A 247 7.17 -6.47 -33.97
CA GLU A 247 8.39 -5.85 -34.48
C GLU A 247 8.07 -4.65 -35.37
N ASN A 248 7.02 -4.76 -36.18
CA ASN A 248 6.58 -3.72 -37.13
C ASN A 248 5.81 -2.56 -36.48
N ASP A 249 5.32 -2.72 -35.24
CA ASP A 249 4.44 -1.76 -34.59
C ASP A 249 5.18 -1.04 -33.44
N ILE A 250 5.74 0.13 -33.76
CA ILE A 250 6.47 0.99 -32.80
C ILE A 250 5.57 1.35 -31.60
N ALA A 251 4.27 1.58 -31.83
CA ALA A 251 3.33 1.93 -30.77
C ALA A 251 3.10 0.74 -29.83
N ALA A 252 2.89 -0.46 -30.39
CA ALA A 252 2.78 -1.68 -29.59
C ALA A 252 4.07 -1.97 -28.81
N ARG A 253 5.25 -1.77 -29.40
CA ARG A 253 6.54 -1.94 -28.69
C ARG A 253 6.69 -1.00 -27.49
N ASN A 254 6.28 0.26 -27.64
CA ASN A 254 6.27 1.23 -26.54
C ASN A 254 5.27 0.86 -25.43
N ASN A 255 4.11 0.33 -25.80
CA ASN A 255 3.10 -0.17 -24.86
C ASN A 255 3.61 -1.41 -24.11
N VAL A 256 4.27 -2.35 -24.79
CA VAL A 256 4.92 -3.52 -24.16
C VAL A 256 6.02 -3.09 -23.21
N ARG A 257 6.86 -2.10 -23.57
CA ARG A 257 7.86 -1.56 -22.64
C ARG A 257 7.22 -0.94 -21.40
N THR A 258 6.11 -0.23 -21.56
CA THR A 258 5.37 0.36 -20.43
C THR A 258 4.73 -0.72 -19.57
N MET A 259 4.24 -1.78 -20.19
CA MET A 259 3.68 -2.93 -19.50
C MET A 259 4.73 -3.75 -18.74
N ASN A 260 5.96 -3.88 -19.25
CA ASN A 260 7.05 -4.50 -18.49
C ASN A 260 7.32 -3.72 -17.18
N LYS A 261 7.14 -2.39 -17.18
CA LYS A 261 7.19 -1.60 -15.94
C LYS A 261 6.01 -1.90 -15.02
N LEU A 262 4.82 -2.09 -15.59
CA LEU A 262 3.65 -2.56 -14.84
C LEU A 262 3.94 -3.94 -14.20
N SER A 263 4.75 -4.81 -14.82
CA SER A 263 5.18 -6.10 -14.26
C SER A 263 5.92 -5.93 -12.93
N CYS A 264 6.89 -5.01 -12.89
CA CYS A 264 7.63 -4.73 -11.66
C CYS A 264 6.70 -4.21 -10.55
N ASN A 265 5.75 -3.34 -10.89
CA ASN A 265 4.73 -2.89 -9.95
C ASN A 265 3.76 -4.03 -9.55
N MET A 266 3.46 -4.96 -10.44
CA MET A 266 2.62 -6.11 -10.11
C MET A 266 3.30 -7.01 -9.08
N ILE A 267 4.63 -7.17 -9.15
CA ILE A 267 5.41 -7.87 -8.12
C ILE A 267 5.29 -7.15 -6.77
N THR A 268 5.36 -5.81 -6.74
CA THR A 268 5.18 -5.07 -5.47
C THR A 268 3.75 -5.20 -4.94
N PHE A 269 2.74 -5.27 -5.80
CA PHE A 269 1.36 -5.57 -5.38
C PHE A 269 1.24 -6.96 -4.76
N ILE A 270 1.83 -7.98 -5.38
CA ILE A 270 1.81 -9.36 -4.86
C ILE A 270 2.50 -9.41 -3.50
N ILE A 271 3.73 -8.90 -3.41
CA ILE A 271 4.51 -8.90 -2.17
C ILE A 271 3.81 -8.07 -1.08
N GLY A 272 3.26 -6.91 -1.45
CA GLY A 272 2.58 -5.99 -0.54
C GLY A 272 1.25 -6.54 0.00
N SER A 273 0.50 -7.28 -0.81
CA SER A 273 -0.86 -7.72 -0.47
C SER A 273 -0.93 -9.13 0.09
N LEU A 274 0.02 -10.00 -0.28
CA LEU A 274 0.03 -11.39 0.16
C LEU A 274 0.04 -11.55 1.70
N PRO A 275 0.83 -10.79 2.48
CA PRO A 275 0.78 -10.86 3.94
C PRO A 275 -0.59 -10.51 4.52
N ILE A 276 -1.33 -9.57 3.90
CA ILE A 276 -2.67 -9.18 4.37
C ILE A 276 -3.62 -10.37 4.27
N ILE A 277 -3.57 -11.11 3.16
CA ILE A 277 -4.39 -12.31 2.95
C ILE A 277 -3.97 -13.42 3.91
N ILE A 278 -2.67 -13.66 4.08
CA ILE A 278 -2.15 -14.66 5.04
C ILE A 278 -2.61 -14.35 6.46
N VAL A 279 -2.48 -13.10 6.90
CA VAL A 279 -2.95 -12.67 8.22
C VAL A 279 -4.47 -12.85 8.34
N GLY A 280 -5.24 -12.54 7.30
CA GLY A 280 -6.67 -12.82 7.24
C GLY A 280 -7.01 -14.30 7.41
N ILE A 281 -6.30 -15.20 6.71
CA ILE A 281 -6.48 -16.65 6.82
C ILE A 281 -6.15 -17.13 8.23
N ILE A 282 -5.01 -16.73 8.78
CA ILE A 282 -4.58 -17.10 10.14
C ILE A 282 -5.59 -16.60 11.18
N ALA A 283 -6.09 -15.37 11.01
CA ALA A 283 -7.10 -14.79 11.90
C ALA A 283 -8.43 -15.55 11.82
N THR A 284 -8.86 -15.97 10.62
CA THR A 284 -10.07 -16.79 10.46
C THR A 284 -9.93 -18.18 11.08
N ILE A 285 -8.77 -18.85 10.91
CA ILE A 285 -8.50 -20.17 11.52
C ILE A 285 -8.49 -20.07 13.05
N ASN A 286 -7.91 -19.00 13.60
CA ASN A 286 -7.81 -18.79 15.04
C ASN A 286 -8.93 -17.91 15.61
N LEU A 287 -10.00 -17.69 14.84
CA LEU A 287 -11.03 -16.70 15.16
C LEU A 287 -11.64 -16.93 16.53
N LYS A 288 -11.89 -18.19 16.92
CA LYS A 288 -12.43 -18.53 18.24
C LYS A 288 -11.55 -18.03 19.38
N LYS A 289 -10.22 -18.17 19.26
CA LYS A 289 -9.26 -17.69 20.27
C LYS A 289 -9.18 -16.17 20.26
N LEU A 290 -9.21 -15.56 19.07
CA LEU A 290 -9.11 -14.11 18.91
C LEU A 290 -10.38 -13.38 19.35
N ALA A 291 -11.55 -13.96 19.13
CA ALA A 291 -12.84 -13.45 19.59
C ALA A 291 -12.89 -13.28 21.11
N VAL A 292 -12.22 -14.17 21.85
CA VAL A 292 -12.10 -14.08 23.31
C VAL A 292 -11.48 -12.74 23.72
N LEU A 293 -10.58 -12.15 22.94
CA LEU A 293 -10.00 -10.82 23.21
C LEU A 293 -11.05 -9.70 23.24
N GLY A 294 -12.19 -9.89 22.59
CA GLY A 294 -13.30 -8.95 22.52
C GLY A 294 -14.53 -9.27 23.37
N LEU A 295 -14.58 -10.44 24.02
CA LEU A 295 -15.66 -10.85 24.95
C LEU A 295 -15.46 -10.34 26.39
N GLY A 296 -16.39 -9.60 26.94
CA GLY A 296 -16.35 -8.90 28.21
C GLY A 296 -15.84 -7.47 28.08
N ASP A 297 -16.14 -6.68 29.11
CA ASP A 297 -15.54 -5.36 29.31
C ASP A 297 -14.00 -5.45 29.29
N LYS A 298 -13.37 -4.39 28.76
CA LYS A 298 -11.90 -4.24 28.77
C LYS A 298 -11.41 -4.14 30.21
N SER A 299 -11.19 -5.29 30.84
CA SER A 299 -10.63 -5.39 32.18
C SER A 299 -9.10 -5.53 32.10
N PRO A 300 -8.36 -4.97 33.09
CA PRO A 300 -6.91 -5.20 33.18
C PRO A 300 -6.60 -6.71 33.27
N CYS A 301 -7.43 -7.48 33.96
CA CYS A 301 -7.25 -8.92 34.16
C CYS A 301 -7.31 -9.72 32.86
N LYS A 302 -8.24 -9.39 31.97
CA LYS A 302 -8.33 -10.05 30.67
C LYS A 302 -7.09 -9.81 29.82
N THR A 303 -6.59 -8.57 29.82
CA THR A 303 -5.36 -8.19 29.10
C THR A 303 -4.15 -8.92 29.67
N PHE A 304 -4.11 -9.10 30.99
CA PHE A 304 -3.05 -9.83 31.68
C PHE A 304 -3.07 -11.34 31.36
N GLN A 305 -4.24 -11.98 31.43
CA GLN A 305 -4.39 -13.41 31.10
C GLN A 305 -4.10 -13.73 29.63
N HIS A 306 -4.41 -12.81 28.70
CA HIS A 306 -4.29 -13.05 27.25
C HIS A 306 -3.13 -12.26 26.60
N GLY A 307 -2.15 -11.79 27.38
CA GLY A 307 -1.05 -10.95 26.89
C GLY A 307 -0.27 -11.57 25.72
N ARG A 308 -0.05 -12.90 25.76
CA ARG A 308 0.63 -13.63 24.68
C ARG A 308 -0.16 -13.63 23.37
N LEU A 309 -1.49 -13.72 23.44
CA LEU A 309 -2.35 -13.71 22.25
C LEU A 309 -2.37 -12.32 21.61
N PHE A 310 -2.41 -11.26 22.42
CA PHE A 310 -2.22 -9.88 21.93
C PHE A 310 -0.89 -9.72 21.20
N LEU A 311 0.23 -10.19 21.79
CA LEU A 311 1.55 -10.11 21.16
C LEU A 311 1.57 -10.80 19.79
N GLN A 312 0.97 -11.98 19.65
CA GLN A 312 0.92 -12.71 18.38
C GLN A 312 0.18 -11.94 17.28
N VAL A 313 -0.99 -11.37 17.60
CA VAL A 313 -1.78 -10.56 16.66
C VAL A 313 -1.02 -9.30 16.27
N GLU A 314 -0.37 -8.65 17.22
CA GLU A 314 0.40 -7.43 16.97
C GLU A 314 1.62 -7.70 16.09
N ILE A 315 2.31 -8.82 16.27
CA ILE A 315 3.43 -9.21 15.40
C ILE A 315 2.93 -9.48 13.97
N LEU A 316 1.82 -10.18 13.80
CA LEU A 316 1.23 -10.44 12.48
C LEU A 316 0.80 -9.14 11.79
N ALA A 317 0.10 -8.27 12.52
CA ALA A 317 -0.28 -6.96 12.02
C ALA A 317 0.95 -6.11 11.68
N PHE A 318 2.01 -6.16 12.49
CA PHE A 318 3.26 -5.45 12.25
C PHE A 318 3.87 -5.85 10.92
N ILE A 319 4.03 -7.16 10.69
CA ILE A 319 4.61 -7.69 9.45
C ILE A 319 3.78 -7.22 8.25
N ALA A 320 2.45 -7.33 8.33
CA ALA A 320 1.57 -6.89 7.25
C ALA A 320 1.71 -5.39 6.96
N VAL A 321 1.73 -4.54 8.00
CA VAL A 321 1.90 -3.08 7.86
C VAL A 321 3.25 -2.73 7.25
N ILE A 322 4.34 -3.32 7.74
CA ILE A 322 5.70 -3.05 7.24
C ILE A 322 5.79 -3.43 5.76
N VAL A 323 5.36 -4.63 5.38
CA VAL A 323 5.43 -5.07 3.99
C VAL A 323 4.54 -4.22 3.08
N TRP A 324 3.36 -3.84 3.55
CA TRP A 324 2.45 -2.95 2.84
C TRP A 324 3.06 -1.54 2.63
N MET A 325 3.66 -0.94 3.65
CA MET A 325 4.36 0.35 3.52
C MET A 325 5.58 0.27 2.61
N LEU A 326 6.36 -0.82 2.68
CA LEU A 326 7.48 -1.05 1.76
C LEU A 326 6.99 -1.11 0.31
N ALA A 327 5.87 -1.79 0.03
CA ALA A 327 5.28 -1.79 -1.29
C ALA A 327 4.89 -0.38 -1.76
N MET A 328 4.32 0.46 -0.87
CA MET A 328 4.00 1.87 -1.16
C MET A 328 5.22 2.78 -1.36
N ILE A 329 6.38 2.41 -0.82
CA ILE A 329 7.66 3.11 -1.06
C ILE A 329 8.24 2.66 -2.40
N ILE A 330 8.25 1.36 -2.66
CA ILE A 330 8.90 0.78 -3.85
C ILE A 330 8.12 1.14 -5.12
N ASP A 331 6.79 1.21 -5.08
CA ASP A 331 5.97 1.54 -6.26
C ASP A 331 6.37 2.87 -6.95
N PRO A 332 6.38 4.04 -6.28
CA PRO A 332 6.83 5.28 -6.92
C PRO A 332 8.30 5.23 -7.35
N ILE A 333 9.16 4.52 -6.61
CA ILE A 333 10.58 4.33 -6.96
C ILE A 333 10.71 3.59 -8.30
N ILE A 334 10.01 2.45 -8.48
CA ILE A 334 10.03 1.68 -9.73
C ILE A 334 9.57 2.56 -10.90
N ASN A 335 8.49 3.33 -10.73
CA ASN A 335 7.98 4.17 -11.79
C ASN A 335 8.92 5.34 -12.14
N PHE A 336 9.51 5.97 -11.13
CA PHE A 336 10.48 7.04 -11.31
C PHE A 336 11.72 6.56 -12.09
N PHE A 337 12.28 5.41 -11.72
CA PHE A 337 13.46 4.86 -12.40
C PHE A 337 13.13 4.22 -13.75
N GLY A 338 11.91 3.70 -13.90
CA GLY A 338 11.45 3.02 -15.11
C GLY A 338 11.11 3.96 -16.27
N ASP A 339 10.78 5.22 -16.03
CA ASP A 339 10.45 6.18 -17.09
C ASP A 339 11.48 7.33 -17.19
N PRO A 340 12.26 7.38 -18.30
CA PRO A 340 13.31 8.39 -18.49
C PRO A 340 12.77 9.83 -18.49
N LYS A 341 11.47 10.03 -18.75
CA LYS A 341 10.84 11.35 -18.69
C LYS A 341 10.91 11.96 -17.29
N PHE A 342 10.81 11.14 -16.23
CA PHE A 342 10.94 11.62 -14.85
C PHE A 342 12.38 12.03 -14.55
N LYS A 343 13.37 11.22 -14.96
CA LYS A 343 14.80 11.56 -14.78
C LYS A 343 15.13 12.91 -15.42
N ASN A 344 14.66 13.15 -16.64
CA ASN A 344 14.91 14.39 -17.39
C ASN A 344 14.21 15.63 -16.81
N VAL A 345 13.13 15.47 -16.04
CA VAL A 345 12.44 16.59 -15.40
C VAL A 345 12.95 16.83 -13.98
N SER A 346 13.20 15.77 -13.21
CA SER A 346 13.86 15.87 -11.91
C SER A 346 15.22 16.58 -12.02
N TRP A 347 16.05 16.20 -13.01
CA TRP A 347 17.32 16.87 -13.29
C TRP A 347 17.15 18.37 -13.57
N ARG A 348 16.16 18.75 -14.39
CA ARG A 348 15.89 20.16 -14.72
C ARG A 348 15.34 20.97 -13.56
N ILE A 349 14.55 20.35 -12.68
CA ILE A 349 14.05 21.01 -11.47
C ILE A 349 15.22 21.26 -10.52
N CYS A 350 16.10 20.26 -10.34
CA CYS A 350 17.31 20.39 -9.53
C CYS A 350 18.25 21.48 -10.08
N GLN A 351 18.47 21.53 -11.40
CA GLN A 351 19.28 22.59 -12.03
C GLN A 351 18.70 23.99 -11.86
N LYS A 352 17.37 24.17 -11.82
CA LYS A 352 16.74 25.48 -11.61
C LYS A 352 16.81 25.98 -10.16
N GLN A 353 17.12 25.12 -9.20
CA GLN A 353 17.26 25.49 -7.79
C GLN A 353 18.70 25.81 -7.38
N ILE A 354 19.68 25.60 -8.26
CA ILE A 354 21.06 26.06 -8.07
C ILE A 354 21.23 27.32 -8.93
N PRO A 355 21.10 28.55 -8.38
CA PRO A 355 21.54 29.73 -9.10
C PRO A 355 23.07 29.61 -9.22
N PHE A 356 23.57 29.32 -10.41
CA PHE A 356 24.97 29.56 -10.73
C PHE A 356 25.19 31.07 -10.66
N THR A 357 25.58 31.55 -9.48
CA THR A 357 26.33 32.79 -9.31
C THR A 357 27.78 32.47 -9.65
N ASP A 358 28.14 32.55 -10.93
CA ASP A 358 29.51 32.74 -11.43
C ASP A 358 29.38 33.45 -12.79
N PHE A 359 29.52 34.78 -12.87
CA PHE A 359 30.78 35.51 -13.03
C PHE A 359 31.64 34.98 -14.20
N GLN A 360 31.44 35.51 -15.41
CA GLN A 360 32.50 36.07 -16.29
C GLN A 360 31.99 36.38 -17.72
N ASN A 361 31.92 37.69 -18.00
CA ASN A 361 32.13 38.42 -19.27
C ASN A 361 31.47 37.98 -20.59
N PRO A 362 30.64 38.85 -21.22
CA PRO A 362 30.23 38.73 -22.61
C PRO A 362 31.15 39.57 -23.51
N VAL A 363 32.37 39.12 -23.77
CA VAL A 363 33.20 39.66 -24.86
C VAL A 363 34.03 38.51 -25.41
N VAL A 364 34.11 38.38 -26.74
CA VAL A 364 34.88 37.39 -27.52
C VAL A 364 34.16 36.07 -27.83
N THR A 365 33.19 36.08 -28.76
CA THR A 365 33.09 35.02 -29.80
C THR A 365 32.31 35.48 -31.05
N THR A 366 32.65 36.65 -31.60
CA THR A 366 32.37 36.96 -33.01
C THR A 366 33.59 36.54 -33.84
N ALA A 367 33.66 35.28 -34.30
CA ALA A 367 34.66 34.87 -35.32
C ALA A 367 34.51 33.46 -35.94
N PHE A 368 33.66 32.55 -35.45
CA PHE A 368 33.66 31.17 -35.97
C PHE A 368 32.24 30.63 -36.20
N ALA A 369 31.72 30.77 -37.44
CA ALA A 369 30.80 29.80 -38.06
C ALA A 369 30.36 30.18 -39.50
N MET A 370 30.57 31.41 -39.97
CA MET A 370 30.27 31.79 -41.36
C MET A 370 31.44 31.51 -42.30
N ARG A 371 31.72 30.24 -42.63
CA ARG A 371 32.48 29.83 -43.82
C ARG A 371 32.48 28.30 -43.94
N LYS A 372 31.43 27.74 -44.56
CA LYS A 372 31.45 26.35 -45.03
C LYS A 372 30.61 26.20 -46.30
N ASP A 373 30.97 27.00 -47.29
CA ASP A 373 30.70 26.73 -48.70
C ASP A 373 31.96 26.04 -49.28
N GLU A 374 31.77 25.25 -50.34
CA GLU A 374 32.78 24.47 -51.09
C GLU A 374 33.21 23.11 -50.50
N TYR A 375 32.51 22.04 -50.89
CA TYR A 375 33.07 20.87 -51.61
C TYR A 375 32.04 19.73 -51.69
N GLY A 376 31.88 19.13 -52.87
CA GLY A 376 31.45 17.74 -52.98
C GLY A 376 30.16 17.50 -53.76
N GLN A 377 30.29 17.42 -55.09
CA GLN A 377 29.42 16.64 -55.97
C GLN A 377 29.07 15.27 -55.36
N ILE A 378 27.83 14.79 -55.55
CA ILE A 378 27.54 13.47 -56.13
C ILE A 378 26.12 13.50 -56.73
N ASN A 379 26.11 13.02 -57.96
CA ASN A 379 25.05 12.88 -58.95
C ASN A 379 23.76 12.12 -58.52
N LYS A 380 22.71 12.44 -59.29
CA LYS A 380 21.64 11.56 -59.82
C LYS A 380 20.61 10.99 -58.82
N PHE A 381 19.35 11.41 -58.91
CA PHE A 381 18.37 10.93 -59.88
C PHE A 381 17.03 11.66 -59.69
N SER A 382 16.53 12.26 -60.75
CA SER A 382 15.16 12.73 -60.92
C SER A 382 14.41 11.72 -61.79
N VAL A 383 13.30 11.17 -61.30
CA VAL A 383 12.20 10.68 -62.13
C VAL A 383 10.90 11.01 -61.38
N LEU A 384 10.08 11.84 -62.05
CA LEU A 384 8.63 12.07 -61.92
C LEU A 384 7.98 12.06 -60.52
#